data_AF-A0A6A6FHQ6-F1
#
_entry.id   AF-A0A6A6FHQ6-F1
#
_cell.length_a   1.000
_cell.length_b   1.000
_cell.length_c   1.000
_cell.angle_alpha   90.00
_cell.angle_beta   90.00
_cell.angle_gamma   90.00
#
_symmetry.space_group_name_H-M   'P 1'
#
loop_
_entity.id
_entity.type
_entity.pdbx_description
1 polymer ?
#
loop_
_entity_poly.entity_id
_entity_poly.type
_entity_poly.pdbx_seq_one_letter_code
_entity_poly.pdbx_strand_id
1 'polypeptide(L)'
;MPTALRQRKRPASPDAEPDPPKKTRQSRSKATKADLDSNADDSGPTKAPAQSKGKSNAAVIKAEPGDDDEDVDISTPKANGKAKSKSESKNAIPDNATTGGAQFAKAERLVIPVDEMSTYSGRVYVDDSTGIIYDASLNQTNAGANANKFYKVQLLTNGDGHYMTWTRWGRVGERGQNALLGNGSLADALRNFEKKFKDKSGLAWADRGNQPKAGKYVFIERNYEPESSDEGHDEDLPEPKAQGSRSRSASPAKCTLEAPVQSLMELIFNEHYIQETMADMNYDSQKLPLGKLSKVTITRGYQALKDLSALFNDHTLAQSEHNLSYDQAVETLSNQYHSFIPHAFGRNRPPIIRDHHGLKKEVELLQSLTDLKDADSISKADKGSSSIHALDLRFKNLNLREMTPVDNKSMEFTSLSDYLVNTRGHTHGHTYEVLDIFRIERDGESDRFNQYTKANSDRRLLWHGSRATNFGGILSQGLRIAPPEAPASGQMFGKGVYLADMSSKSANYCCSYNTGGHALLLLCEAELGDPLYELTNSSYTAGEEAMQNGSLSTWGKGMIAPPVWKSAGCVHPSLAGVRMPDTATAVANTNVPNANLMYNEYICYDIAQIRLRYLLRVKM
;
A
#
# COMPACT_ATOMS: atom_id res chain seq x y z
N MET A 1 60.40 9.67 -38.07
CA MET A 1 61.33 8.73 -38.74
C MET A 1 62.33 8.22 -37.71
N PRO A 2 62.53 6.91 -37.51
CA PRO A 2 61.53 5.83 -37.53
C PRO A 2 61.67 4.80 -36.37
N THR A 3 60.58 4.03 -36.17
CA THR A 3 60.48 2.61 -35.71
C THR A 3 60.90 2.25 -34.28
N ALA A 4 60.18 1.41 -33.52
CA ALA A 4 59.50 0.18 -33.93
C ALA A 4 58.27 -0.19 -33.07
N LEU A 5 57.33 -0.88 -33.74
CA LEU A 5 56.15 -1.52 -33.19
C LEU A 5 56.49 -2.68 -32.24
N ARG A 6 55.69 -2.84 -31.17
CA ARG A 6 55.44 -4.17 -30.58
C ARG A 6 54.00 -4.25 -30.07
N GLN A 7 53.21 -5.09 -30.77
CA GLN A 7 51.90 -5.55 -30.35
C GLN A 7 51.99 -6.30 -29.01
N ARG A 8 51.11 -5.99 -28.05
CA ARG A 8 50.72 -6.93 -26.99
C ARG A 8 49.20 -6.91 -26.79
N LYS A 9 48.68 -8.12 -26.67
CA LYS A 9 47.28 -8.54 -26.66
C LYS A 9 46.53 -8.03 -25.43
N ARG A 10 45.23 -7.82 -25.61
CA ARG A 10 44.22 -7.62 -24.55
C ARG A 10 44.26 -8.77 -23.53
N PRO A 11 44.18 -8.50 -22.22
CA PRO A 11 43.83 -9.52 -21.23
C PRO A 11 42.32 -9.81 -21.30
N ALA A 12 42.01 -11.10 -21.16
CA ALA A 12 40.68 -11.70 -21.25
C ALA A 12 39.83 -11.43 -20.00
N SER A 13 38.52 -11.43 -20.20
CA SER A 13 37.46 -11.47 -19.20
C SER A 13 37.59 -12.67 -18.26
N PRO A 14 37.18 -12.57 -16.98
CA PRO A 14 37.03 -13.74 -16.12
C PRO A 14 35.72 -14.48 -16.41
N ASP A 15 35.85 -15.81 -16.43
CA ASP A 15 34.86 -16.83 -16.79
C ASP A 15 33.63 -16.89 -15.88
N ALA A 16 32.53 -17.32 -16.51
CA ALA A 16 31.26 -17.69 -15.89
C ALA A 16 31.37 -19.08 -15.22
N GLU A 17 30.77 -19.22 -14.04
CA GLU A 17 30.55 -20.52 -13.39
C GLU A 17 29.44 -21.35 -14.08
N PRO A 18 29.50 -22.69 -14.01
CA PRO A 18 28.67 -23.57 -14.81
C PRO A 18 27.29 -23.89 -14.19
N ASP A 19 26.28 -24.00 -15.05
CA ASP A 19 24.91 -24.44 -14.75
C ASP A 19 24.83 -25.85 -14.12
N PRO A 20 23.86 -26.09 -13.20
CA PRO A 20 23.60 -27.42 -12.64
C PRO A 20 22.80 -28.34 -13.59
N PRO A 21 22.91 -29.68 -13.46
CA PRO A 21 22.42 -30.61 -14.47
C PRO A 21 20.89 -30.84 -14.44
N LYS A 22 20.32 -30.89 -15.64
CA LYS A 22 18.90 -31.22 -15.94
C LYS A 22 18.52 -32.62 -15.46
N LYS A 23 17.51 -32.72 -14.58
CA LYS A 23 16.82 -33.98 -14.29
C LYS A 23 15.81 -34.31 -15.39
N THR A 24 16.04 -35.45 -16.05
CA THR A 24 15.19 -36.08 -17.05
C THR A 24 13.84 -36.51 -16.48
N ARG A 25 12.77 -36.09 -17.18
CA ARG A 25 11.37 -36.40 -16.91
C ARG A 25 11.03 -37.76 -17.54
N GLN A 26 10.83 -38.80 -16.73
CA GLN A 26 10.34 -40.09 -17.22
C GLN A 26 8.82 -40.05 -17.37
N SER A 27 8.36 -40.31 -18.59
CA SER A 27 7.00 -40.58 -18.98
C SER A 27 6.53 -41.94 -18.44
N ARG A 28 5.35 -42.00 -17.82
CA ARG A 28 4.57 -43.24 -17.71
C ARG A 28 3.22 -43.07 -18.38
N SER A 29 2.92 -44.09 -19.17
CA SER A 29 1.91 -44.25 -20.20
C SER A 29 0.49 -44.42 -19.67
N LYS A 30 -0.46 -43.89 -20.44
CA LYS A 30 -1.89 -44.27 -20.44
C LYS A 30 -2.04 -45.77 -20.76
N ALA A 31 -2.91 -46.44 -20.02
CA ALA A 31 -3.60 -47.65 -20.48
C ALA A 31 -5.07 -47.56 -20.05
N THR A 32 -5.94 -47.74 -21.04
CA THR A 32 -7.41 -47.78 -21.00
C THR A 32 -7.95 -49.16 -20.67
N LYS A 33 -9.09 -49.19 -19.96
CA LYS A 33 -10.25 -50.11 -20.01
C LYS A 33 -10.83 -50.22 -18.59
N ALA A 34 -12.09 -50.52 -18.32
CA ALA A 34 -13.39 -50.44 -18.99
C ALA A 34 -14.41 -50.78 -17.89
N ASP A 35 -15.67 -50.47 -18.14
CA ASP A 35 -16.82 -50.66 -17.24
C ASP A 35 -16.90 -52.05 -16.58
N LEU A 36 -17.45 -52.09 -15.37
CA LEU A 36 -18.47 -53.07 -14.99
C LEU A 36 -19.26 -52.55 -13.77
N ASP A 37 -20.56 -52.59 -13.97
CA ASP A 37 -21.68 -52.19 -13.12
C ASP A 37 -22.09 -53.36 -12.20
N SER A 38 -22.42 -53.11 -10.93
CA SER A 38 -23.40 -53.91 -10.17
C SER A 38 -23.69 -53.32 -8.79
N ASN A 39 -24.97 -52.98 -8.61
CA ASN A 39 -25.70 -52.74 -7.37
C ASN A 39 -25.44 -53.75 -6.24
N ALA A 40 -25.52 -53.31 -4.99
CA ALA A 40 -26.53 -53.78 -4.02
C ALA A 40 -26.36 -53.14 -2.63
N ASP A 41 -27.49 -52.70 -2.07
CA ASP A 41 -27.74 -52.32 -0.69
C ASP A 41 -27.31 -53.39 0.33
N ASP A 42 -26.96 -52.98 1.56
CA ASP A 42 -27.79 -53.22 2.75
C ASP A 42 -26.99 -53.19 4.08
N SER A 43 -27.67 -52.64 5.09
CA SER A 43 -27.59 -52.86 6.55
C SER A 43 -26.25 -52.78 7.32
N GLY A 44 -26.16 -51.78 8.21
CA GLY A 44 -25.35 -51.88 9.44
C GLY A 44 -26.05 -52.75 10.50
N PRO A 45 -25.77 -52.58 11.81
CA PRO A 45 -24.56 -52.17 12.51
C PRO A 45 -24.09 -53.29 13.47
N THR A 46 -22.92 -53.17 14.13
CA THR A 46 -22.77 -53.39 15.59
C THR A 46 -21.32 -53.39 16.11
N LYS A 47 -21.18 -52.68 17.24
CA LYS A 47 -20.38 -52.97 18.45
C LYS A 47 -18.85 -53.03 18.39
N ALA A 48 -18.26 -52.03 19.05
CA ALA A 48 -16.99 -52.13 19.78
C ALA A 48 -17.05 -53.23 20.88
N PRO A 49 -15.91 -53.75 21.38
CA PRO A 49 -15.23 -53.04 22.48
C PRO A 49 -13.68 -53.18 22.58
N ALA A 50 -13.13 -52.28 23.40
CA ALA A 50 -11.99 -52.44 24.33
C ALA A 50 -10.52 -52.42 23.85
N GLN A 51 -9.89 -51.28 24.13
CA GLN A 51 -8.61 -51.05 24.83
C GLN A 51 -7.48 -52.10 24.73
N SER A 52 -6.31 -51.67 24.25
CA SER A 52 -5.03 -51.95 24.93
C SER A 52 -4.00 -50.84 24.70
N LYS A 53 -3.20 -50.60 25.73
CA LYS A 53 -2.15 -49.58 25.86
C LYS A 53 -0.88 -50.00 25.11
N GLY A 54 -0.23 -49.06 24.43
CA GLY A 54 1.16 -49.20 23.95
C GLY A 54 1.84 -47.83 23.88
N LYS A 55 2.90 -47.66 24.68
CA LYS A 55 3.77 -46.47 24.76
C LYS A 55 4.87 -46.53 23.67
N SER A 56 5.51 -45.36 23.46
CA SER A 56 6.79 -45.09 22.75
C SER A 56 6.66 -44.91 21.23
N ASN A 57 7.30 -43.96 20.53
CA ASN A 57 8.39 -43.04 20.85
C ASN A 57 8.25 -41.77 20.00
N ALA A 58 8.75 -40.64 20.53
CA ALA A 58 8.84 -39.36 19.87
C ALA A 58 9.83 -39.38 18.69
N ALA A 59 9.42 -38.79 17.56
CA ALA A 59 10.32 -38.34 16.50
C ALA A 59 10.06 -36.84 16.28
N VAL A 60 11.09 -36.06 16.58
CA VAL A 60 11.14 -34.60 16.44
C VAL A 60 11.13 -34.25 14.95
N ILE A 61 10.10 -33.55 14.50
CA ILE A 61 10.09 -32.84 13.22
C ILE A 61 10.36 -31.37 13.54
N LYS A 62 11.49 -30.86 13.03
CA LYS A 62 11.83 -29.44 13.01
C LYS A 62 10.76 -28.68 12.23
N ALA A 63 10.06 -27.76 12.89
CA ALA A 63 9.31 -26.71 12.23
C ALA A 63 10.22 -25.49 12.05
N GLU A 64 10.10 -24.83 10.90
CA GLU A 64 10.72 -23.54 10.58
C GLU A 64 10.06 -22.41 11.39
N PRO A 65 10.76 -21.29 11.67
CA PRO A 65 10.22 -20.23 12.51
C PRO A 65 9.15 -19.44 11.77
N GLY A 66 7.96 -19.37 12.36
CA GLY A 66 6.89 -18.46 11.94
C GLY A 66 7.15 -17.04 12.45
N ASP A 67 6.59 -16.08 11.74
CA ASP A 67 6.44 -14.69 12.18
C ASP A 67 5.61 -14.66 13.47
N ASP A 68 6.27 -14.41 14.58
CA ASP A 68 5.65 -14.21 15.89
C ASP A 68 5.40 -12.70 16.11
N ASP A 69 4.31 -12.18 15.53
CA ASP A 69 3.63 -11.02 16.08
C ASP A 69 2.51 -11.55 17.00
N GLU A 70 2.60 -11.18 18.27
CA GLU A 70 1.96 -11.80 19.45
C GLU A 70 0.43 -12.01 19.39
N ASP A 71 -0.02 -13.17 19.88
CA ASP A 71 -1.39 -13.45 20.29
C ASP A 71 -1.76 -12.62 21.53
N VAL A 72 -2.67 -11.65 21.38
CA VAL A 72 -3.23 -10.89 22.51
C VAL A 72 -4.55 -11.54 22.96
N ASP A 73 -4.54 -12.17 24.13
CA ASP A 73 -5.77 -12.62 24.81
C ASP A 73 -6.46 -11.43 25.50
N ILE A 74 -7.62 -11.02 24.98
CA ILE A 74 -8.37 -9.87 25.46
C ILE A 74 -9.25 -10.29 26.65
N SER A 75 -8.81 -9.99 27.86
CA SER A 75 -9.69 -9.97 29.04
C SER A 75 -10.12 -8.53 29.37
N THR A 76 -11.43 -8.28 29.32
CA THR A 76 -12.05 -6.97 29.56
C THR A 76 -12.26 -6.70 31.06
N PRO A 77 -11.93 -5.50 31.59
CA PRO A 77 -12.48 -5.03 32.86
C PRO A 77 -13.82 -4.32 32.62
N LYS A 78 -14.86 -4.74 33.37
CA LYS A 78 -16.14 -4.03 33.45
C LYS A 78 -15.96 -2.69 34.18
N ALA A 79 -16.18 -1.57 33.48
CA ALA A 79 -16.38 -0.26 34.09
C ALA A 79 -17.87 0.13 34.05
N ASN A 80 -18.45 0.28 35.24
CA ASN A 80 -19.80 0.82 35.45
C ASN A 80 -19.73 2.36 35.41
N GLY A 81 -20.45 2.99 34.49
CA GLY A 81 -20.57 4.44 34.44
C GLY A 81 -21.64 4.89 33.44
N LYS A 82 -22.88 5.04 33.89
CA LYS A 82 -23.99 5.59 33.08
C LYS A 82 -23.75 7.08 32.83
N ALA A 83 -23.39 7.44 31.60
CA ALA A 83 -23.57 8.79 31.07
C ALA A 83 -24.43 8.69 29.80
N LYS A 84 -25.60 9.36 29.82
CA LYS A 84 -26.53 9.46 28.70
C LYS A 84 -25.94 10.42 27.65
N SER A 85 -25.56 9.91 26.48
CA SER A 85 -25.40 10.72 25.27
C SER A 85 -26.58 10.47 24.33
N LYS A 86 -27.15 11.56 23.82
CA LYS A 86 -28.26 11.58 22.87
C LYS A 86 -27.77 11.10 21.50
N SER A 87 -28.60 10.30 20.85
CA SER A 87 -28.42 9.84 19.47
C SER A 87 -28.37 11.02 18.50
N GLU A 88 -27.26 11.17 17.79
CA GLU A 88 -27.23 11.85 16.50
C GLU A 88 -26.91 10.81 15.43
N SER A 89 -27.96 10.44 14.70
CA SER A 89 -27.85 9.80 13.40
C SER A 89 -27.46 10.87 12.39
N LYS A 90 -26.39 10.63 11.63
CA LYS A 90 -26.25 11.04 10.22
C LYS A 90 -24.92 10.53 9.66
N ASN A 91 -25.03 9.45 8.90
CA ASN A 91 -24.14 9.17 7.77
C ASN A 91 -24.27 10.33 6.78
N ALA A 92 -23.25 11.17 6.67
CA ALA A 92 -23.05 12.09 5.56
C ALA A 92 -21.59 12.05 5.15
N ILE A 93 -21.38 11.72 3.87
CA ILE A 93 -20.11 11.90 3.15
C ILE A 93 -19.82 13.42 3.18
N PRO A 94 -18.58 13.87 3.45
CA PRO A 94 -18.25 15.30 3.39
C PRO A 94 -18.46 15.85 1.96
N ASP A 95 -19.06 17.04 1.90
CA ASP A 95 -19.65 17.73 0.73
C ASP A 95 -18.68 18.19 -0.38
N ASN A 96 -17.46 17.64 -0.49
CA ASN A 96 -16.48 18.11 -1.50
C ASN A 96 -15.92 17.03 -2.45
N ALA A 97 -16.55 15.85 -2.52
CA ALA A 97 -16.29 14.87 -3.57
C ALA A 97 -17.62 14.25 -4.03
N THR A 98 -18.16 14.73 -5.16
CA THR A 98 -19.39 14.16 -5.73
C THR A 98 -19.09 12.72 -6.18
N THR A 99 -19.77 11.73 -5.59
CA THR A 99 -19.62 10.32 -5.97
C THR A 99 -19.98 10.10 -7.44
N GLY A 100 -19.07 9.53 -8.24
CA GLY A 100 -19.24 9.41 -9.69
C GLY A 100 -18.75 10.62 -10.51
N GLY A 101 -18.14 11.61 -9.85
CA GLY A 101 -17.57 12.81 -10.45
C GLY A 101 -16.32 12.58 -11.30
N ALA A 102 -15.55 11.52 -11.06
CA ALA A 102 -14.38 11.16 -11.89
C ALA A 102 -14.77 10.47 -13.22
N GLN A 103 -16.07 10.25 -13.44
CA GLN A 103 -16.62 9.66 -14.66
C GLN A 103 -17.00 10.73 -15.71
N PHE A 104 -16.62 11.98 -15.50
CA PHE A 104 -16.81 13.07 -16.46
C PHE A 104 -15.46 13.47 -17.06
N ALA A 105 -15.41 13.63 -18.37
CA ALA A 105 -14.25 14.13 -19.07
C ALA A 105 -14.17 15.65 -18.89
N LYS A 106 -13.19 16.12 -18.09
CA LYS A 106 -12.91 17.56 -17.96
C LYS A 106 -11.93 18.11 -18.99
N ALA A 107 -11.21 17.23 -19.70
CA ALA A 107 -10.26 17.60 -20.75
C ALA A 107 -10.83 17.37 -22.15
N GLU A 108 -10.65 18.33 -23.07
CA GLU A 108 -11.18 18.29 -24.45
C GLU A 108 -10.67 17.10 -25.29
N ARG A 109 -9.57 16.44 -24.87
CA ARG A 109 -8.94 15.31 -25.60
C ARG A 109 -8.63 14.12 -24.71
N LEU A 110 -9.56 13.75 -23.84
CA LEU A 110 -9.42 12.58 -22.99
C LEU A 110 -9.49 11.27 -23.79
N VAL A 111 -8.41 10.48 -23.79
CA VAL A 111 -8.37 9.16 -24.44
C VAL A 111 -8.64 8.07 -23.41
N ILE A 112 -9.86 7.55 -23.42
CA ILE A 112 -10.23 6.39 -22.60
C ILE A 112 -9.83 5.12 -23.36
N PRO A 113 -8.99 4.25 -22.77
CA PRO A 113 -8.56 3.04 -23.46
C PRO A 113 -9.72 2.06 -23.61
N VAL A 114 -9.91 1.59 -24.84
CA VAL A 114 -10.79 0.47 -25.13
C VAL A 114 -10.23 -0.78 -24.45
N ASP A 115 -11.10 -1.63 -23.90
CA ASP A 115 -10.69 -2.89 -23.28
C ASP A 115 -9.89 -3.73 -24.29
N GLU A 116 -8.72 -4.19 -23.86
CA GLU A 116 -7.71 -4.91 -24.68
C GLU A 116 -8.26 -6.14 -25.43
N MET A 117 -9.37 -6.70 -24.97
CA MET A 117 -9.99 -7.88 -25.57
C MET A 117 -11.05 -7.55 -26.61
N SER A 118 -11.39 -6.27 -26.78
CA SER A 118 -12.33 -5.82 -27.78
C SER A 118 -11.66 -5.84 -29.16
N THR A 119 -12.31 -6.47 -30.13
CA THR A 119 -11.91 -6.41 -31.54
C THR A 119 -12.52 -5.21 -32.27
N TYR A 120 -13.31 -4.39 -31.58
CA TYR A 120 -13.96 -3.22 -32.17
C TYR A 120 -12.94 -2.10 -32.39
N SER A 121 -12.79 -1.67 -33.64
CA SER A 121 -11.94 -0.53 -33.98
C SER A 121 -12.69 0.78 -33.71
N GLY A 122 -12.26 1.51 -32.69
CA GLY A 122 -12.91 2.75 -32.29
C GLY A 122 -12.37 3.29 -30.97
N ARG A 123 -13.17 4.16 -30.35
CA ARG A 123 -12.92 4.75 -29.03
C ARG A 123 -14.12 4.54 -28.11
N VAL A 124 -13.89 4.67 -26.81
CA VAL A 124 -15.00 4.77 -25.85
C VAL A 124 -15.78 6.05 -26.11
N TYR A 125 -17.11 5.94 -26.06
CA TYR A 125 -18.02 7.06 -26.22
C TYR A 125 -18.02 7.92 -24.95
N VAL A 126 -17.82 9.22 -25.18
CA VAL A 126 -18.01 10.28 -24.20
C VAL A 126 -19.15 11.13 -24.74
N ASP A 127 -20.12 11.45 -23.89
CA ASP A 127 -21.23 12.30 -24.29
C ASP A 127 -20.76 13.75 -24.43
N ASP A 128 -20.83 14.30 -25.64
CA ASP A 128 -20.32 15.65 -25.92
C ASP A 128 -21.07 16.76 -25.15
N SER A 129 -22.31 16.52 -24.70
CA SER A 129 -23.13 17.53 -24.03
C SER A 129 -22.91 17.57 -22.52
N THR A 130 -22.63 16.41 -21.91
CA THR A 130 -22.47 16.28 -20.45
C THR A 130 -21.05 15.96 -20.03
N GLY A 131 -20.19 15.54 -20.95
CA GLY A 131 -18.85 15.02 -20.69
C GLY A 131 -18.86 13.62 -20.05
N ILE A 132 -20.01 12.96 -19.88
CA ILE A 132 -20.04 11.65 -19.18
C ILE A 132 -19.35 10.57 -20.01
N ILE A 133 -18.46 9.81 -19.36
CA ILE A 133 -17.72 8.71 -19.97
C ILE A 133 -18.52 7.42 -19.80
N TYR A 134 -18.93 6.77 -20.89
CA TYR A 134 -19.65 5.50 -20.84
C TYR A 134 -18.70 4.30 -20.75
N ASP A 135 -18.02 4.18 -19.60
CA ASP A 135 -17.17 3.05 -19.21
C ASP A 135 -17.46 2.67 -17.75
N ALA A 136 -17.97 1.45 -17.54
CA ALA A 136 -18.25 0.91 -16.22
C ALA A 136 -17.37 -0.30 -15.92
N SER A 137 -16.61 -0.22 -14.83
CA SER A 137 -15.90 -1.37 -14.24
C SER A 137 -16.60 -1.80 -12.95
N LEU A 138 -17.07 -3.05 -12.92
CA LEU A 138 -17.83 -3.60 -11.81
C LEU A 138 -17.06 -4.75 -11.15
N ASN A 139 -17.21 -4.90 -9.83
CA ASN A 139 -16.61 -5.95 -9.04
C ASN A 139 -17.60 -6.57 -8.06
N GLN A 140 -17.46 -7.87 -7.80
CA GLN A 140 -18.24 -8.56 -6.77
C GLN A 140 -17.41 -9.68 -6.15
N THR A 141 -17.24 -9.60 -4.84
CA THR A 141 -16.66 -10.65 -4.03
C THR A 141 -17.74 -11.28 -3.13
N ASN A 142 -17.71 -12.61 -3.04
CA ASN A 142 -18.53 -13.40 -2.15
C ASN A 142 -17.72 -14.63 -1.73
N ALA A 143 -17.17 -14.57 -0.51
CA ALA A 143 -16.36 -15.62 0.07
C ALA A 143 -17.14 -16.93 0.21
N GLY A 144 -18.37 -16.92 0.73
CA GLY A 144 -19.20 -18.12 0.91
C GLY A 144 -19.42 -18.92 -0.39
N ALA A 145 -19.55 -18.24 -1.53
CA ALA A 145 -19.71 -18.87 -2.85
C ALA A 145 -18.38 -19.09 -3.61
N ASN A 146 -17.23 -18.81 -2.99
CA ASN A 146 -15.91 -18.72 -3.67
C ASN A 146 -15.99 -17.94 -4.99
N ALA A 147 -16.67 -16.79 -4.97
CA ALA A 147 -16.83 -15.94 -6.12
C ALA A 147 -16.04 -14.64 -5.92
N ASN A 148 -15.18 -14.32 -6.88
CA ASN A 148 -14.53 -13.02 -7.01
C ASN A 148 -14.57 -12.66 -8.50
N LYS A 149 -15.53 -11.81 -8.88
CA LYS A 149 -15.97 -11.64 -10.27
C LYS A 149 -15.86 -10.21 -10.72
N PHE A 150 -15.50 -10.00 -11.98
CA PHE A 150 -15.55 -8.70 -12.64
C PHE A 150 -16.61 -8.66 -13.74
N TYR A 151 -17.10 -7.46 -14.02
CA TYR A 151 -17.92 -7.17 -15.19
C TYR A 151 -17.54 -5.79 -15.73
N LYS A 152 -17.09 -5.69 -16.98
CA LYS A 152 -16.80 -4.44 -17.68
C LYS A 152 -17.89 -4.18 -18.71
N VAL A 153 -18.28 -2.91 -18.86
CA VAL A 153 -19.20 -2.43 -19.89
C VAL A 153 -18.62 -1.16 -20.48
N GLN A 154 -18.44 -1.10 -21.79
CA GLN A 154 -18.01 0.10 -22.50
C GLN A 154 -18.95 0.37 -23.66
N LEU A 155 -19.36 1.63 -23.85
CA LEU A 155 -20.00 2.06 -25.09
C LEU A 155 -18.90 2.52 -26.05
N LEU A 156 -18.84 1.93 -27.23
CA LEU A 156 -17.79 2.16 -28.23
C LEU A 156 -18.38 2.83 -29.48
N THR A 157 -17.60 3.73 -30.09
CA THR A 157 -17.93 4.41 -31.35
C THR A 157 -16.74 4.41 -32.30
N ASN A 158 -17.00 4.31 -33.60
CA ASN A 158 -15.98 4.47 -34.64
C ASN A 158 -15.89 5.92 -35.19
N GLY A 159 -16.76 6.83 -34.74
CA GLY A 159 -16.84 8.21 -35.23
C GLY A 159 -17.78 8.42 -36.43
N ASP A 160 -18.16 7.36 -37.14
CA ASP A 160 -19.02 7.43 -38.33
C ASP A 160 -20.51 7.23 -38.02
N GLY A 161 -20.92 7.54 -36.79
CA GLY A 161 -22.29 7.34 -36.33
C GLY A 161 -22.64 5.88 -35.99
N HIS A 162 -21.65 4.97 -35.91
CA HIS A 162 -21.86 3.59 -35.48
C HIS A 162 -21.43 3.38 -34.02
N TYR A 163 -22.33 2.79 -33.23
CA TYR A 163 -22.21 2.64 -31.78
C TYR A 163 -22.53 1.22 -31.33
N MET A 164 -21.69 0.64 -30.49
CA MET A 164 -21.87 -0.71 -29.95
C MET A 164 -21.55 -0.74 -28.46
N THR A 165 -22.19 -1.63 -27.71
CA THR A 165 -21.89 -1.87 -26.29
C THR A 165 -21.05 -3.12 -26.14
N TRP A 166 -19.81 -2.93 -25.72
CA TRP A 166 -18.90 -4.00 -25.37
C TRP A 166 -19.08 -4.43 -23.91
N THR A 167 -19.05 -5.74 -23.67
CA THR A 167 -19.08 -6.31 -22.32
C THR A 167 -18.02 -7.39 -22.16
N ARG A 168 -17.36 -7.45 -21.00
CA ARG A 168 -16.43 -8.53 -20.63
C ARG A 168 -16.61 -8.93 -19.17
N TRP A 169 -16.63 -10.22 -18.86
CA TRP A 169 -16.87 -10.71 -17.51
C TRP A 169 -16.14 -12.01 -17.22
N GLY A 170 -15.83 -12.25 -15.96
CA GLY A 170 -15.12 -13.46 -15.54
C GLY A 170 -14.71 -13.41 -14.08
N ARG A 171 -13.84 -14.35 -13.70
CA ARG A 171 -13.16 -14.31 -12.41
C ARG A 171 -12.05 -13.25 -12.43
N VAL A 172 -11.86 -12.54 -11.33
CA VAL A 172 -10.79 -11.53 -11.17
C VAL A 172 -9.43 -12.20 -11.33
N GLY A 173 -8.49 -11.52 -12.02
CA GLY A 173 -7.21 -12.09 -12.47
C GLY A 173 -7.26 -13.01 -13.71
N GLU A 174 -8.44 -13.29 -14.29
CA GLU A 174 -8.57 -14.12 -15.50
C GLU A 174 -9.13 -13.32 -16.70
N ARG A 175 -8.91 -13.82 -17.92
CA ARG A 175 -9.35 -13.16 -19.17
C ARG A 175 -10.88 -12.99 -19.26
N GLY A 176 -11.63 -14.00 -18.87
CA GLY A 176 -13.09 -14.02 -18.93
C GLY A 176 -13.70 -14.20 -20.34
N GLN A 177 -15.03 -14.09 -20.42
CA GLN A 177 -15.85 -14.10 -21.63
C GLN A 177 -16.24 -12.67 -22.03
N ASN A 178 -16.63 -12.46 -23.28
CA ASN A 178 -17.03 -11.16 -23.77
C ASN A 178 -18.20 -11.24 -24.77
N ALA A 179 -18.82 -10.09 -25.02
CA ALA A 179 -19.84 -9.92 -26.04
C ALA A 179 -19.90 -8.47 -26.53
N LEU A 180 -20.11 -8.29 -27.84
CA LEU A 180 -20.42 -7.01 -28.47
C LEU A 180 -21.92 -6.97 -28.77
N LEU A 181 -22.62 -5.94 -28.30
CA LEU A 181 -24.07 -5.83 -28.31
C LEU A 181 -24.51 -4.57 -29.04
N GLY A 182 -25.67 -4.67 -29.69
CA GLY A 182 -26.36 -3.53 -30.30
C GLY A 182 -26.55 -3.67 -31.80
N ASN A 183 -27.33 -2.75 -32.37
CA ASN A 183 -27.62 -2.70 -33.81
C ASN A 183 -26.86 -1.59 -34.57
N GLY A 184 -25.88 -0.95 -33.93
CA GLY A 184 -25.10 0.15 -34.50
C GLY A 184 -25.63 1.56 -34.19
N SER A 185 -26.85 1.70 -33.66
CA SER A 185 -27.40 3.02 -33.29
C SER A 185 -27.01 3.44 -31.88
N LEU A 186 -26.79 4.75 -31.66
CA LEU A 186 -26.46 5.30 -30.34
C LEU A 186 -27.53 4.98 -29.29
N ALA A 187 -28.81 5.15 -29.64
CA ALA A 187 -29.91 4.89 -28.72
C ALA A 187 -29.96 3.43 -28.26
N ASP A 188 -29.69 2.48 -29.16
CA ASP A 188 -29.65 1.06 -28.79
C ASP A 188 -28.40 0.71 -27.97
N ALA A 189 -27.24 1.27 -28.31
CA ALA A 189 -26.02 1.09 -27.54
C ALA A 189 -26.19 1.61 -26.09
N LEU A 190 -26.73 2.82 -25.91
CA LEU A 190 -27.05 3.39 -24.59
C LEU A 190 -28.00 2.49 -23.80
N ARG A 191 -29.11 2.04 -24.41
CA ARG A 191 -30.03 1.10 -23.75
C ARG A 191 -29.34 -0.18 -23.31
N ASN A 192 -28.50 -0.77 -24.16
CA ASN A 192 -27.75 -1.98 -23.82
C ASN A 192 -26.77 -1.72 -22.66
N PHE A 193 -26.05 -0.59 -22.68
CA PHE A 193 -25.11 -0.19 -21.63
C PHE A 193 -25.83 -0.06 -20.29
N GLU A 194 -26.86 0.79 -20.23
CA GLU A 194 -27.60 1.08 -19.00
C GLU A 194 -28.33 -0.15 -18.47
N LYS A 195 -28.90 -0.97 -19.36
CA LYS A 195 -29.52 -2.23 -18.98
C LYS A 195 -28.50 -3.17 -18.33
N LYS A 196 -27.32 -3.35 -18.94
CA LYS A 196 -26.29 -4.24 -18.38
C LYS A 196 -25.76 -3.71 -17.06
N PHE A 197 -25.53 -2.39 -16.94
CA PHE A 197 -25.14 -1.78 -15.68
C PHE A 197 -26.20 -2.06 -14.60
N LYS A 198 -27.47 -1.71 -14.85
CA LYS A 198 -28.57 -1.89 -13.91
C LYS A 198 -28.84 -3.34 -13.53
N ASP A 199 -28.75 -4.28 -14.48
CA ASP A 199 -28.93 -5.70 -14.21
C ASP A 199 -27.87 -6.22 -13.20
N LYS A 200 -26.63 -5.70 -13.30
CA LYS A 200 -25.47 -6.16 -12.52
C LYS A 200 -25.29 -5.41 -11.20
N SER A 201 -25.40 -4.08 -11.18
CA SER A 201 -25.26 -3.25 -9.97
C SER A 201 -26.58 -3.08 -9.23
N GLY A 202 -27.70 -3.18 -9.93
CA GLY A 202 -29.02 -2.84 -9.42
C GLY A 202 -29.30 -1.34 -9.38
N LEU A 203 -28.39 -0.49 -9.86
CA LEU A 203 -28.50 0.97 -9.89
C LEU A 203 -28.73 1.48 -11.32
N ALA A 204 -29.43 2.60 -11.49
CA ALA A 204 -29.43 3.30 -12.77
C ALA A 204 -28.05 3.92 -13.02
N TRP A 205 -27.67 4.17 -14.28
CA TRP A 205 -26.38 4.76 -14.60
C TRP A 205 -26.22 6.20 -14.06
N ALA A 206 -27.32 6.95 -14.00
CA ALA A 206 -27.37 8.25 -13.33
C ALA A 206 -27.01 8.15 -11.83
N ASP A 207 -27.36 7.03 -11.19
CA ASP A 207 -27.16 6.75 -9.76
C ASP A 207 -25.90 5.93 -9.46
N ARG A 208 -24.97 5.82 -10.43
CA ARG A 208 -23.78 4.95 -10.34
C ARG A 208 -22.90 5.20 -9.10
N GLY A 209 -22.94 6.42 -8.56
CA GLY A 209 -22.22 6.82 -7.36
C GLY A 209 -22.89 6.43 -6.04
N ASN A 210 -24.10 5.87 -6.06
CA ASN A 210 -24.84 5.52 -4.84
C ASN A 210 -24.30 4.24 -4.17
N GLN A 211 -24.75 4.01 -2.94
CA GLN A 211 -24.39 2.82 -2.16
C GLN A 211 -24.73 1.53 -2.91
N PRO A 212 -23.83 0.53 -2.94
CA PRO A 212 -24.08 -0.74 -3.61
C PRO A 212 -25.26 -1.50 -3.00
N LYS A 213 -26.00 -2.24 -3.83
CA LYS A 213 -27.06 -3.13 -3.35
C LYS A 213 -26.47 -4.45 -2.84
N ALA A 214 -27.03 -4.97 -1.75
CA ALA A 214 -26.62 -6.25 -1.18
C ALA A 214 -26.63 -7.38 -2.24
N GLY A 215 -25.55 -8.15 -2.30
CA GLY A 215 -25.39 -9.27 -3.23
C GLY A 215 -25.29 -8.89 -4.72
N LYS A 216 -25.13 -7.60 -5.06
CA LYS A 216 -24.91 -7.11 -6.43
C LYS A 216 -23.46 -6.69 -6.64
N TYR A 217 -23.13 -6.28 -7.87
CA TYR A 217 -21.80 -5.76 -8.19
C TYR A 217 -21.66 -4.32 -7.71
N VAL A 218 -20.47 -3.99 -7.22
CA VAL A 218 -20.02 -2.66 -6.88
C VAL A 218 -19.43 -1.97 -8.11
N PHE A 219 -19.73 -0.68 -8.30
CA PHE A 219 -19.08 0.15 -9.32
C PHE A 219 -17.73 0.69 -8.80
N ILE A 220 -16.67 0.41 -9.56
CA ILE A 220 -15.32 0.91 -9.32
C ILE A 220 -15.13 2.17 -10.16
N GLU A 221 -15.08 3.30 -9.49
CA GLU A 221 -14.84 4.59 -10.11
C GLU A 221 -13.37 4.71 -10.49
N ARG A 222 -13.09 5.04 -11.76
CA ARG A 222 -11.75 5.19 -12.29
C ARG A 222 -11.48 6.65 -12.60
N ASN A 223 -10.31 7.15 -12.20
CA ASN A 223 -9.84 8.43 -12.70
C ASN A 223 -9.25 8.24 -14.10
N TYR A 224 -9.72 9.01 -15.06
CA TYR A 224 -9.18 9.03 -16.41
C TYR A 224 -8.41 10.30 -16.72
N GLU A 225 -8.55 11.34 -15.90
CA GLU A 225 -7.90 12.62 -16.11
C GLU A 225 -6.38 12.48 -15.98
N PRO A 226 -5.60 13.15 -16.85
CA PRO A 226 -4.18 13.32 -16.63
C PRO A 226 -3.96 14.11 -15.33
N GLU A 227 -3.12 13.61 -14.44
CA GLU A 227 -3.01 14.10 -13.05
C GLU A 227 -2.48 15.54 -12.89
N SER A 228 -2.28 16.29 -13.97
CA SER A 228 -1.93 17.72 -13.93
C SER A 228 -3.14 18.65 -13.73
N SER A 229 -4.35 18.12 -13.55
CA SER A 229 -5.59 18.90 -13.46
C SER A 229 -6.27 18.91 -12.08
N ASP A 230 -5.65 18.37 -11.03
CA ASP A 230 -6.20 18.46 -9.67
C ASP A 230 -5.62 19.69 -8.95
N GLU A 231 -6.53 20.50 -8.39
CA GLU A 231 -6.35 21.86 -7.89
C GLU A 231 -5.20 22.04 -6.89
N GLY A 232 -4.31 23.02 -7.13
CA GLY A 232 -3.35 23.46 -6.11
C GLY A 232 -2.09 24.21 -6.53
N HIS A 233 -1.76 24.35 -7.82
CA HIS A 233 -0.67 25.24 -8.28
C HIS A 233 -0.94 25.71 -9.72
N ASP A 234 -1.56 26.88 -9.87
CA ASP A 234 -1.46 27.67 -11.09
C ASP A 234 -0.03 28.24 -11.18
N GLU A 235 0.87 27.49 -11.80
CA GLU A 235 1.98 28.09 -12.53
C GLU A 235 1.87 27.67 -13.99
N ASP A 236 1.46 28.64 -14.82
CA ASP A 236 1.43 28.59 -16.28
C ASP A 236 2.77 28.03 -16.84
N LEU A 237 2.79 26.74 -17.14
CA LEU A 237 3.80 26.17 -18.04
C LEU A 237 3.25 26.23 -19.46
N PRO A 238 3.89 26.97 -20.39
CA PRO A 238 3.38 27.10 -21.75
C PRO A 238 3.43 25.75 -22.47
N GLU A 239 2.29 25.36 -23.06
CA GLU A 239 2.19 24.21 -23.96
C GLU A 239 3.22 24.32 -25.12
N PRO A 240 4.00 23.27 -25.41
CA PRO A 240 4.88 23.29 -26.57
C PRO A 240 4.05 23.13 -27.85
N LYS A 241 4.02 24.18 -28.66
CA LYS A 241 3.49 24.14 -30.04
C LYS A 241 4.26 23.08 -30.84
N ALA A 242 3.53 22.08 -31.35
CA ALA A 242 4.04 21.08 -32.26
C ALA A 242 4.50 21.74 -33.58
N GLN A 243 5.81 21.98 -33.72
CA GLN A 243 6.43 22.17 -35.03
C GLN A 243 7.14 20.88 -35.42
N GLY A 244 6.61 20.25 -36.47
CA GLY A 244 7.22 19.09 -37.11
C GLY A 244 8.62 19.41 -37.60
N SER A 245 9.61 18.76 -36.99
CA SER A 245 10.96 18.66 -37.53
C SER A 245 11.42 17.22 -37.41
N ARG A 246 11.97 16.73 -38.52
CA ARG A 246 12.38 15.34 -38.77
C ARG A 246 13.34 14.85 -37.67
N SER A 247 12.97 13.73 -37.06
CA SER A 247 13.76 12.97 -36.09
C SER A 247 15.16 12.68 -36.62
N ARG A 248 16.17 13.33 -36.04
CA ARG A 248 17.51 12.75 -35.93
C ARG A 248 17.53 11.98 -34.62
N SER A 249 17.98 10.74 -34.65
CA SER A 249 18.17 9.89 -33.47
C SER A 249 19.08 10.60 -32.46
N ALA A 250 18.48 11.31 -31.51
CA ALA A 250 19.22 11.86 -30.37
C ALA A 250 19.58 10.69 -29.46
N SER A 251 20.87 10.56 -29.13
CA SER A 251 21.32 9.66 -28.07
C SER A 251 20.58 10.02 -26.78
N PRO A 252 20.12 9.05 -25.98
CA PRO A 252 19.45 9.34 -24.72
C PRO A 252 20.35 10.23 -23.86
N ALA A 253 19.77 11.26 -23.23
CA ALA A 253 20.49 12.15 -22.34
C ALA A 253 21.21 11.34 -21.25
N LYS A 254 22.40 11.78 -20.85
CA LYS A 254 23.17 11.12 -19.78
C LYS A 254 22.61 11.54 -18.41
N CYS A 255 22.48 10.59 -17.49
CA CYS A 255 22.15 10.86 -16.10
C CYS A 255 23.18 11.81 -15.45
N THR A 256 22.73 12.81 -14.71
CA THR A 256 23.58 13.78 -14.01
C THR A 256 23.64 13.56 -12.50
N LEU A 257 22.79 12.68 -11.97
CA LEU A 257 22.78 12.31 -10.55
C LEU A 257 24.09 11.60 -10.14
N GLU A 258 24.51 11.83 -8.90
CA GLU A 258 25.60 11.08 -8.29
C GLU A 258 25.25 9.59 -8.19
N ALA A 259 26.25 8.71 -8.29
CA ALA A 259 26.01 7.26 -8.37
C ALA A 259 25.13 6.69 -7.23
N PRO A 260 25.31 7.08 -5.94
CA PRO A 260 24.43 6.64 -4.86
C PRO A 260 22.97 7.08 -5.07
N VAL A 261 22.76 8.33 -5.49
CA VAL A 261 21.43 8.89 -5.76
C VAL A 261 20.79 8.21 -6.96
N GLN A 262 21.56 7.99 -8.04
CA GLN A 262 21.08 7.25 -9.20
C GLN A 262 20.60 5.85 -8.79
N SER A 263 21.39 5.11 -8.01
CA SER A 263 21.03 3.76 -7.58
C SER A 263 19.81 3.74 -6.65
N LEU A 264 19.64 4.76 -5.80
CA LEU A 264 18.44 4.93 -4.99
C LEU A 264 17.20 5.18 -5.87
N MET A 265 17.31 6.05 -6.88
CA MET A 265 16.21 6.34 -7.80
C MET A 265 15.81 5.11 -8.63
N GLU A 266 16.78 4.29 -9.04
CA GLU A 266 16.55 3.01 -9.70
C GLU A 266 15.81 2.01 -8.80
N LEU A 267 16.05 2.04 -7.49
CA LEU A 267 15.34 1.20 -6.52
C LEU A 267 13.90 1.67 -6.30
N ILE A 268 13.70 2.97 -6.01
CA ILE A 268 12.39 3.54 -5.67
C ILE A 268 11.41 3.45 -6.85
N PHE A 269 11.88 3.71 -8.07
CA PHE A 269 11.05 3.73 -9.29
C PHE A 269 11.19 2.46 -10.12
N ASN A 270 11.53 1.34 -9.48
CA ASN A 270 11.66 0.06 -10.15
C ASN A 270 10.27 -0.55 -10.45
N GLU A 271 9.91 -0.63 -11.73
CA GLU A 271 8.61 -1.18 -12.14
C GLU A 271 8.40 -2.64 -11.72
N HIS A 272 9.48 -3.45 -11.69
CA HIS A 272 9.39 -4.84 -11.25
C HIS A 272 9.09 -4.93 -9.75
N TYR A 273 9.79 -4.18 -8.91
CA TYR A 273 9.53 -4.18 -7.47
C TYR A 273 8.16 -3.60 -7.12
N ILE A 274 7.68 -2.62 -7.87
CA ILE A 274 6.31 -2.10 -7.74
C ILE A 274 5.29 -3.21 -8.06
N GLN A 275 5.52 -3.99 -9.14
CA GLN A 275 4.66 -5.13 -9.48
C GLN A 275 4.72 -6.24 -8.43
N GLU A 276 5.90 -6.59 -7.91
CA GLU A 276 6.06 -7.57 -6.83
C GLU A 276 5.37 -7.12 -5.55
N THR A 277 5.47 -5.83 -5.19
CA THR A 277 4.76 -5.25 -4.04
C THR A 277 3.25 -5.39 -4.21
N MET A 278 2.70 -5.00 -5.36
CA MET A 278 1.26 -5.14 -5.61
C MET A 278 0.81 -6.60 -5.56
N ALA A 279 1.62 -7.53 -6.06
CA ALA A 279 1.33 -8.95 -6.03
C ALA A 279 1.37 -9.55 -4.61
N ASP A 280 2.38 -9.18 -3.80
CA ASP A 280 2.52 -9.57 -2.38
C ASP A 280 1.28 -9.17 -1.58
N MET A 281 0.75 -7.98 -1.87
CA MET A 281 -0.44 -7.45 -1.21
C MET A 281 -1.75 -7.91 -1.89
N ASN A 282 -1.68 -8.86 -2.82
CA ASN A 282 -2.80 -9.44 -3.57
C ASN A 282 -3.65 -8.42 -4.34
N TYR A 283 -3.11 -7.25 -4.68
CA TYR A 283 -3.83 -6.20 -5.41
C TYR A 283 -3.91 -6.49 -6.92
N ASP A 284 -5.11 -6.40 -7.52
CA ASP A 284 -5.29 -6.59 -8.96
C ASP A 284 -5.04 -5.29 -9.75
N SER A 285 -3.77 -5.03 -10.04
CA SER A 285 -3.32 -3.87 -10.82
C SER A 285 -3.71 -3.90 -12.30
N GLN A 286 -4.04 -5.08 -12.87
CA GLN A 286 -4.58 -5.18 -14.23
C GLN A 286 -6.00 -4.64 -14.27
N LYS A 287 -6.78 -4.94 -13.24
CA LYS A 287 -8.16 -4.47 -13.12
C LYS A 287 -8.25 -3.04 -12.64
N LEU A 288 -7.40 -2.60 -11.71
CA LEU A 288 -7.37 -1.21 -11.28
C LEU A 288 -5.92 -0.73 -11.27
N PRO A 289 -5.40 -0.26 -12.42
CA PRO A 289 -4.06 0.31 -12.46
C PRO A 289 -3.95 1.52 -11.53
N LEU A 290 -2.77 1.73 -10.93
CA LEU A 290 -2.51 2.79 -9.95
C LEU A 290 -2.95 4.18 -10.44
N GLY A 291 -2.50 4.62 -11.63
CA GLY A 291 -2.91 5.91 -12.20
C GLY A 291 -4.39 6.03 -12.58
N LYS A 292 -5.22 4.98 -12.41
CA LYS A 292 -6.68 5.05 -12.54
C LYS A 292 -7.41 4.95 -11.22
N LEU A 293 -6.68 4.79 -10.12
CA LEU A 293 -7.24 4.70 -8.78
C LEU A 293 -7.80 6.07 -8.36
N SER A 294 -9.12 6.13 -8.17
CA SER A 294 -9.79 7.34 -7.72
C SER A 294 -9.73 7.48 -6.20
N LYS A 295 -9.63 8.73 -5.72
CA LYS A 295 -9.72 9.06 -4.28
C LYS A 295 -10.98 8.45 -3.67
N VAL A 296 -12.13 8.56 -4.35
CA VAL A 296 -13.42 7.99 -3.92
C VAL A 296 -13.36 6.48 -3.70
N THR A 297 -12.66 5.72 -4.56
CA THR A 297 -12.52 4.26 -4.38
C THR A 297 -11.69 3.93 -3.15
N ILE A 298 -10.59 4.64 -2.92
CA ILE A 298 -9.77 4.49 -1.70
C ILE A 298 -10.60 4.83 -0.46
N THR A 299 -11.32 5.95 -0.47
CA THR A 299 -12.20 6.38 0.64
C THR A 299 -13.27 5.35 0.96
N ARG A 300 -13.91 4.75 -0.06
CA ARG A 300 -14.89 3.66 0.14
C ARG A 300 -14.26 2.40 0.70
N GLY A 301 -13.02 2.08 0.28
CA GLY A 301 -12.24 1.00 0.86
C GLY A 301 -12.00 1.22 2.36
N TYR A 302 -11.54 2.42 2.73
CA TYR A 302 -11.36 2.79 4.13
C TYR A 302 -12.65 2.74 4.94
N GLN A 303 -13.76 3.25 4.40
CA GLN A 303 -15.05 3.19 5.07
C GLN A 303 -15.49 1.73 5.32
N ALA A 304 -15.30 0.82 4.35
CA ALA A 304 -15.64 -0.59 4.55
C ALA A 304 -14.78 -1.25 5.65
N LEU A 305 -13.49 -0.89 5.75
CA LEU A 305 -12.63 -1.34 6.85
C LEU A 305 -13.02 -0.69 8.19
N LYS A 306 -13.49 0.55 8.17
CA LYS A 306 -14.03 1.24 9.36
C LYS A 306 -15.28 0.56 9.90
N ASP A 307 -16.19 0.17 9.02
CA ASP A 307 -17.40 -0.58 9.38
C ASP A 307 -17.04 -1.95 9.98
N LEU A 308 -16.07 -2.67 9.38
CA LEU A 308 -15.52 -3.91 9.95
C LEU A 308 -14.92 -3.70 11.34
N SER A 309 -14.11 -2.66 11.50
CA SER A 309 -13.50 -2.32 12.78
C SER A 309 -14.56 -2.02 13.85
N ALA A 310 -15.61 -1.28 13.51
CA ALA A 310 -16.70 -0.98 14.44
C ALA A 310 -17.38 -2.27 14.89
N LEU A 311 -17.64 -3.19 13.96
CA LEU A 311 -18.23 -4.49 14.24
C LEU A 311 -17.37 -5.36 15.17
N PHE A 312 -16.04 -5.36 14.99
CA PHE A 312 -15.12 -6.09 15.90
C PHE A 312 -15.13 -5.53 17.32
N ASN A 313 -15.33 -4.22 17.47
CA ASN A 313 -15.36 -3.56 18.77
C ASN A 313 -16.72 -3.68 19.46
N ASP A 314 -17.81 -3.75 18.69
CA ASP A 314 -19.17 -3.96 19.19
C ASP A 314 -19.93 -5.00 18.34
N HIS A 315 -19.95 -6.23 18.84
CA HIS A 315 -20.62 -7.35 18.17
C HIS A 315 -22.14 -7.17 18.04
N THR A 316 -22.76 -6.27 18.82
CA THR A 316 -24.20 -6.06 18.77
C THR A 316 -24.64 -5.37 17.47
N LEU A 317 -23.73 -4.66 16.81
CA LEU A 317 -23.93 -4.02 15.50
C LEU A 317 -24.35 -5.02 14.41
N ALA A 318 -23.90 -6.28 14.51
CA ALA A 318 -24.32 -7.35 13.60
C ALA A 318 -25.85 -7.48 13.54
N GLN A 319 -26.51 -7.45 14.70
CA GLN A 319 -27.94 -7.65 14.81
C GLN A 319 -28.71 -6.32 14.70
N SER A 320 -28.19 -5.23 15.28
CA SER A 320 -28.89 -3.94 15.31
C SER A 320 -28.85 -3.18 13.98
N GLU A 321 -27.73 -3.26 13.24
CA GLU A 321 -27.57 -2.52 11.97
C GLU A 321 -27.70 -3.41 10.74
N HIS A 322 -27.21 -4.65 10.82
CA HIS A 322 -27.21 -5.55 9.65
C HIS A 322 -28.30 -6.62 9.70
N ASN A 323 -28.92 -6.87 10.86
CA ASN A 323 -29.88 -7.97 11.08
C ASN A 323 -29.31 -9.35 10.65
N LEU A 324 -28.05 -9.60 11.00
CA LEU A 324 -27.30 -10.81 10.69
C LEU A 324 -26.64 -11.38 11.95
N SER A 325 -26.20 -12.65 11.90
CA SER A 325 -25.25 -13.13 12.91
C SER A 325 -23.91 -12.40 12.76
N TYR A 326 -23.11 -12.38 13.83
CA TYR A 326 -21.78 -11.75 13.82
C TYR A 326 -20.91 -12.25 12.65
N ASP A 327 -20.78 -13.57 12.50
CA ASP A 327 -19.98 -14.15 11.41
C ASP A 327 -20.48 -13.77 10.00
N GLN A 328 -21.80 -13.68 9.83
CA GLN A 328 -22.41 -13.27 8.55
C GLN A 328 -22.18 -11.79 8.26
N ALA A 329 -22.23 -10.94 9.28
CA ALA A 329 -21.93 -9.52 9.14
C ALA A 329 -20.45 -9.30 8.80
N VAL A 330 -19.52 -9.98 9.50
CA VAL A 330 -18.07 -9.95 9.21
C VAL A 330 -17.78 -10.41 7.79
N GLU A 331 -18.37 -11.53 7.34
CA GLU A 331 -18.21 -12.00 5.97
C GLU A 331 -18.78 -10.99 4.95
N THR A 332 -19.93 -10.40 5.23
CA THR A 332 -20.59 -9.42 4.34
C THR A 332 -19.73 -8.17 4.15
N LEU A 333 -19.22 -7.60 5.24
CA LEU A 333 -18.39 -6.41 5.17
C LEU A 333 -16.99 -6.71 4.58
N SER A 334 -16.41 -7.88 4.85
CA SER A 334 -15.19 -8.34 4.16
C SER A 334 -15.40 -8.44 2.65
N ASN A 335 -16.52 -9.03 2.23
CA ASN A 335 -16.90 -9.13 0.83
C ASN A 335 -17.10 -7.75 0.19
N GLN A 336 -17.68 -6.80 0.93
CA GLN A 336 -17.87 -5.42 0.46
C GLN A 336 -16.53 -4.71 0.27
N TYR A 337 -15.60 -4.82 1.22
CA TYR A 337 -14.25 -4.28 1.09
C TYR A 337 -13.52 -4.84 -0.14
N HIS A 338 -13.44 -6.18 -0.29
CA HIS A 338 -12.82 -6.80 -1.46
C HIS A 338 -13.59 -6.56 -2.77
N SER A 339 -14.83 -6.07 -2.69
CA SER A 339 -15.57 -5.59 -3.86
C SER A 339 -15.15 -4.18 -4.24
N PHE A 340 -14.88 -3.28 -3.29
CA PHE A 340 -14.35 -1.94 -3.59
C PHE A 340 -12.88 -1.97 -4.02
N ILE A 341 -12.05 -2.77 -3.34
CA ILE A 341 -10.62 -2.87 -3.57
C ILE A 341 -10.35 -4.22 -4.25
N PRO A 342 -10.07 -4.24 -5.58
CA PRO A 342 -9.95 -5.49 -6.30
C PRO A 342 -8.71 -6.28 -5.88
N HIS A 343 -8.92 -7.52 -5.47
CA HIS A 343 -7.86 -8.45 -5.09
C HIS A 343 -7.80 -9.65 -6.03
N ALA A 344 -6.59 -10.15 -6.30
CA ALA A 344 -6.33 -11.30 -7.16
C ALA A 344 -6.03 -12.57 -6.35
N PHE A 345 -7.07 -13.22 -5.79
CA PHE A 345 -6.92 -14.45 -4.99
C PHE A 345 -6.71 -15.74 -5.81
N GLY A 346 -6.48 -15.65 -7.12
CA GLY A 346 -6.47 -16.81 -8.01
C GLY A 346 -7.75 -17.64 -7.87
N ARG A 347 -7.63 -18.97 -7.80
CA ARG A 347 -8.78 -19.89 -7.59
C ARG A 347 -9.12 -20.14 -6.12
N ASN A 348 -8.38 -19.54 -5.20
CA ASN A 348 -8.63 -19.67 -3.77
C ASN A 348 -9.88 -18.89 -3.37
N ARG A 349 -10.51 -19.33 -2.28
CA ARG A 349 -11.60 -18.60 -1.64
C ARG A 349 -11.09 -17.23 -1.18
N PRO A 350 -11.78 -16.12 -1.48
CA PRO A 350 -11.47 -14.83 -0.89
C PRO A 350 -11.38 -14.95 0.64
N PRO A 351 -10.32 -14.44 1.28
CA PRO A 351 -10.20 -14.45 2.72
C PRO A 351 -11.30 -13.60 3.37
N ILE A 352 -11.62 -13.93 4.61
CA ILE A 352 -12.48 -13.11 5.46
C ILE A 352 -11.55 -12.39 6.43
N ILE A 353 -11.74 -11.08 6.58
CA ILE A 353 -11.02 -10.27 7.55
C ILE A 353 -11.70 -10.53 8.90
N ARG A 354 -11.04 -11.28 9.79
CA ARG A 354 -11.67 -11.81 11.02
C ARG A 354 -11.31 -11.05 12.28
N ASP A 355 -10.23 -10.28 12.24
CA ASP A 355 -9.62 -9.65 13.40
C ASP A 355 -8.90 -8.36 13.01
N HIS A 356 -8.41 -7.64 14.03
CA HIS A 356 -7.66 -6.41 13.86
C HIS A 356 -6.31 -6.60 13.15
N HIS A 357 -5.73 -7.80 13.18
CA HIS A 357 -4.47 -8.10 12.47
C HIS A 357 -4.70 -8.16 10.95
N GLY A 358 -5.72 -8.89 10.50
CA GLY A 358 -6.14 -8.90 9.10
C GLY A 358 -6.56 -7.50 8.63
N LEU A 359 -7.25 -6.75 9.49
CA LEU A 359 -7.65 -5.37 9.19
C LEU A 359 -6.43 -4.44 9.02
N LYS A 360 -5.42 -4.54 9.89
CA LYS A 360 -4.17 -3.77 9.79
C LYS A 360 -3.49 -3.97 8.43
N LYS A 361 -3.37 -5.22 7.96
CA LYS A 361 -2.78 -5.53 6.64
C LYS A 361 -3.49 -4.83 5.48
N GLU A 362 -4.82 -4.76 5.54
CA GLU A 362 -5.63 -4.12 4.50
C GLU A 362 -5.58 -2.57 4.58
N VAL A 363 -5.45 -2.01 5.79
CA VAL A 363 -5.17 -0.58 5.98
C VAL A 363 -3.81 -0.20 5.39
N GLU A 364 -2.78 -1.01 5.65
CA GLU A 364 -1.43 -0.82 5.11
C GLU A 364 -1.40 -0.94 3.57
N LEU A 365 -2.26 -1.79 3.00
CA LEU A 365 -2.50 -1.83 1.55
C LEU A 365 -3.04 -0.52 1.02
N LEU A 366 -4.12 0.00 1.59
CA LEU A 366 -4.69 1.28 1.13
C LEU A 366 -3.70 2.45 1.25
N GLN A 367 -2.87 2.46 2.31
CA GLN A 367 -1.81 3.44 2.48
C GLN A 367 -0.75 3.31 1.39
N SER A 368 -0.23 2.09 1.18
CA SER A 368 0.80 1.83 0.15
C SER A 368 0.29 2.14 -1.25
N LEU A 369 -0.99 1.86 -1.56
CA LEU A 369 -1.58 2.22 -2.86
C LEU A 369 -1.54 3.73 -3.13
N THR A 370 -1.64 4.56 -2.09
CA THR A 370 -1.54 6.01 -2.23
C THR A 370 -0.11 6.42 -2.54
N ASP A 371 0.89 5.88 -1.84
CA ASP A 371 2.31 6.15 -2.12
C ASP A 371 2.74 5.66 -3.52
N LEU A 372 2.30 4.45 -3.89
CA LEU A 372 2.56 3.86 -5.21
C LEU A 372 1.91 4.67 -6.32
N LYS A 373 0.71 5.23 -6.08
CA LYS A 373 0.05 6.13 -7.03
C LYS A 373 0.87 7.39 -7.24
N ASP A 374 1.34 8.03 -6.17
CA ASP A 374 2.17 9.24 -6.27
C ASP A 374 3.48 8.95 -7.04
N ALA A 375 4.10 7.79 -6.78
CA ALA A 375 5.30 7.35 -7.50
C ALA A 375 5.05 7.04 -8.99
N ASP A 376 3.90 6.45 -9.34
CA ASP A 376 3.46 6.22 -10.72
C ASP A 376 3.23 7.54 -11.47
N SER A 377 2.64 8.54 -10.80
CA SER A 377 2.43 9.88 -11.35
C SER A 377 3.76 10.58 -11.65
N ILE A 378 4.74 10.49 -10.75
CA ILE A 378 6.11 11.00 -10.99
C ILE A 378 6.77 10.30 -12.17
N SER A 379 6.64 8.98 -12.26
CA SER A 379 7.25 8.17 -13.35
C SER A 379 6.66 8.48 -14.72
N LYS A 380 5.37 8.85 -14.80
CA LYS A 380 4.70 9.15 -16.06
C LYS A 380 5.01 10.53 -16.62
N ALA A 381 5.44 11.47 -15.77
CA ALA A 381 5.90 12.80 -16.20
C ALA A 381 7.12 12.74 -17.14
N ASP A 382 7.84 11.61 -17.19
CA ASP A 382 8.94 11.32 -18.11
C ASP A 382 8.59 11.48 -19.60
N LYS A 383 7.31 11.30 -19.95
CA LYS A 383 6.84 11.22 -21.34
C LYS A 383 6.65 12.62 -21.95
N GLY A 384 7.75 13.30 -22.27
CA GLY A 384 7.68 14.57 -23.02
C GLY A 384 9.01 15.32 -23.19
N SER A 385 10.01 15.07 -22.35
CA SER A 385 11.29 15.78 -22.39
C SER A 385 12.40 14.89 -22.95
N SER A 386 12.77 15.10 -24.22
CA SER A 386 13.85 14.33 -24.87
C SER A 386 15.26 14.79 -24.50
N SER A 387 15.39 15.93 -23.79
CA SER A 387 16.67 16.55 -23.46
C SER A 387 17.20 16.21 -22.06
N ILE A 388 16.36 15.66 -21.18
CA ILE A 388 16.71 15.33 -19.79
C ILE A 388 16.59 13.81 -19.60
N HIS A 389 17.51 13.22 -18.85
CA HIS A 389 17.46 11.79 -18.56
C HIS A 389 16.35 11.47 -17.55
N ALA A 390 15.69 10.32 -17.69
CA ALA A 390 14.46 10.00 -16.97
C ALA A 390 14.62 10.03 -15.44
N LEU A 391 15.73 9.49 -14.91
CA LEU A 391 15.98 9.52 -13.46
C LEU A 391 16.16 10.93 -12.92
N ASP A 392 16.75 11.84 -13.68
CA ASP A 392 16.92 13.24 -13.30
C ASP A 392 15.57 13.95 -13.24
N LEU A 393 14.65 13.64 -14.15
CA LEU A 393 13.30 14.19 -14.11
C LEU A 393 12.51 13.64 -12.91
N ARG A 394 12.55 12.32 -12.68
CA ARG A 394 11.92 11.71 -11.51
C ARG A 394 12.46 12.31 -10.21
N PHE A 395 13.77 12.49 -10.12
CA PHE A 395 14.42 13.08 -8.96
C PHE A 395 13.97 14.53 -8.75
N LYS A 396 13.92 15.33 -9.84
CA LYS A 396 13.41 16.69 -9.79
C LYS A 396 11.96 16.74 -9.26
N ASN A 397 11.10 15.83 -9.71
CA ASN A 397 9.70 15.74 -9.30
C ASN A 397 9.49 15.24 -7.86
N LEU A 398 10.54 14.77 -7.17
CA LEU A 398 10.48 14.57 -5.72
C LEU A 398 10.47 15.89 -4.94
N ASN A 399 10.82 17.02 -5.58
CA ASN A 399 10.81 18.36 -4.99
C ASN A 399 11.60 18.44 -3.66
N LEU A 400 12.78 17.83 -3.64
CA LEU A 400 13.69 17.87 -2.50
C LEU A 400 14.64 19.07 -2.61
N ARG A 401 14.87 19.76 -1.49
CA ARG A 401 15.95 20.75 -1.34
C ARG A 401 17.30 20.06 -1.17
N GLU A 402 17.33 18.88 -0.57
CA GLU A 402 18.55 18.11 -0.33
C GLU A 402 18.33 16.59 -0.51
N MET A 403 19.28 15.93 -1.17
CA MET A 403 19.52 14.48 -1.15
C MET A 403 21.03 14.26 -1.30
N THR A 404 21.79 14.58 -0.25
CA THR A 404 23.25 14.53 -0.28
C THR A 404 23.74 13.18 0.28
N PRO A 405 24.49 12.37 -0.48
CA PRO A 405 25.13 11.18 0.06
C PRO A 405 26.11 11.56 1.18
N VAL A 406 25.98 10.89 2.32
CA VAL A 406 26.91 11.05 3.45
C VAL A 406 28.16 10.22 3.16
N ASP A 407 29.33 10.83 3.28
CA ASP A 407 30.61 10.15 3.10
C ASP A 407 30.74 8.97 4.09
N ASN A 408 30.99 7.77 3.59
CA ASN A 408 31.09 6.56 4.39
C ASN A 408 32.29 6.53 5.36
N LYS A 409 33.24 7.45 5.19
CA LYS A 409 34.37 7.65 6.12
C LYS A 409 34.10 8.70 7.20
N SER A 410 32.97 9.39 7.12
CA SER A 410 32.63 10.45 8.06
C SER A 410 32.12 9.90 9.40
N MET A 411 32.33 10.69 10.45
CA MET A 411 31.74 10.41 11.77
C MET A 411 30.21 10.41 11.75
N GLU A 412 29.61 11.19 10.85
CA GLU A 412 28.16 11.23 10.64
C GLU A 412 27.66 9.85 10.18
N PHE A 413 28.28 9.27 9.14
CA PHE A 413 27.94 7.95 8.65
C PHE A 413 28.14 6.86 9.72
N THR A 414 29.28 6.87 10.41
CA THR A 414 29.56 5.89 11.47
C THR A 414 28.53 5.98 12.60
N SER A 415 28.22 7.19 13.08
CA SER A 415 27.27 7.38 14.19
C SER A 415 25.85 6.92 13.83
N LEU A 416 25.42 7.16 12.58
CA LEU A 416 24.11 6.72 12.09
C LEU A 416 24.06 5.21 11.87
N SER A 417 25.16 4.62 11.38
CA SER A 417 25.30 3.16 11.24
C SER A 417 25.30 2.47 12.60
N ASP A 418 25.99 3.04 13.59
CA ASP A 418 25.99 2.56 14.96
C ASP A 418 24.60 2.66 15.58
N TYR A 419 23.84 3.73 15.29
CA TYR A 419 22.46 3.83 15.73
C TYR A 419 21.62 2.70 15.14
N LEU A 420 21.73 2.46 13.83
CA LEU A 420 21.01 1.37 13.16
C LEU A 420 21.34 0.00 13.78
N VAL A 421 22.63 -0.34 13.92
CA VAL A 421 23.05 -1.69 14.33
C VAL A 421 22.82 -1.93 15.83
N ASN A 422 23.16 -0.95 16.68
CA ASN A 422 23.14 -1.14 18.14
C ASN A 422 21.75 -0.96 18.77
N THR A 423 20.77 -0.47 18.00
CA THR A 423 19.35 -0.42 18.43
C THR A 423 18.48 -1.48 17.75
N ARG A 424 19.11 -2.56 17.29
CA ARG A 424 18.42 -3.77 16.85
C ARG A 424 17.87 -4.53 18.06
N GLY A 425 16.56 -4.71 18.09
CA GLY A 425 15.86 -5.53 19.08
C GLY A 425 16.28 -7.00 19.00
N HIS A 426 16.54 -7.61 20.14
CA HIS A 426 17.07 -8.97 20.22
C HIS A 426 16.08 -10.05 19.74
N THR A 427 14.79 -9.74 19.65
CA THR A 427 13.76 -10.64 19.10
C THR A 427 13.74 -10.65 17.58
N HIS A 428 14.39 -9.69 16.91
CA HIS A 428 14.36 -9.57 15.45
C HIS A 428 15.66 -10.11 14.85
N GLY A 429 15.54 -11.03 13.90
CA GLY A 429 16.67 -11.73 13.25
C GLY A 429 17.44 -10.92 12.20
N HIS A 430 17.18 -9.60 12.09
CA HIS A 430 17.72 -8.78 11.00
C HIS A 430 19.25 -8.66 11.05
N THR A 431 19.87 -8.73 9.88
CA THR A 431 21.26 -8.32 9.66
C THR A 431 21.29 -7.10 8.77
N TYR A 432 22.20 -6.15 9.00
CA TYR A 432 22.26 -4.93 8.20
C TYR A 432 23.62 -4.82 7.51
N GLU A 433 23.59 -4.70 6.20
CA GLU A 433 24.67 -4.12 5.41
C GLU A 433 24.26 -2.69 5.03
N VAL A 434 24.89 -1.68 5.63
CA VAL A 434 24.62 -0.28 5.30
C VAL A 434 25.29 0.06 3.99
N LEU A 435 24.50 0.37 2.96
CA LEU A 435 24.99 0.70 1.62
C LEU A 435 25.23 2.20 1.49
N ASP A 436 24.17 2.97 1.70
CA ASP A 436 24.16 4.41 1.51
C ASP A 436 23.37 5.08 2.63
N ILE A 437 23.80 6.28 3.05
CA ILE A 437 23.05 7.17 3.92
C ILE A 437 22.94 8.51 3.21
N PHE A 438 21.75 9.09 3.16
CA PHE A 438 21.49 10.38 2.52
C PHE A 438 20.99 11.37 3.57
N ARG A 439 21.57 12.58 3.58
CA ARG A 439 20.91 13.75 4.18
C ARG A 439 19.78 14.18 3.25
N ILE A 440 18.57 14.31 3.79
CA ILE A 440 17.40 14.69 3.01
C ILE A 440 16.71 15.92 3.59
N GLU A 441 16.23 16.78 2.70
CA GLU A 441 15.37 17.91 3.06
C GLU A 441 14.29 18.06 2.00
N ARG A 442 13.03 17.93 2.44
CA ARG A 442 11.85 18.18 1.60
C ARG A 442 11.57 19.68 1.52
N ASP A 443 11.11 20.16 0.37
CA ASP A 443 10.69 21.55 0.25
C ASP A 443 9.51 21.88 1.19
N GLY A 444 9.57 23.04 1.85
CA GLY A 444 8.59 23.53 2.82
C GLY A 444 8.51 22.79 4.17
N GLU A 445 9.09 21.59 4.30
CA GLU A 445 8.97 20.78 5.52
C GLU A 445 9.67 21.41 6.73
N SER A 446 10.85 21.98 6.51
CA SER A 446 11.61 22.73 7.52
C SER A 446 10.81 23.91 8.08
N ASP A 447 10.13 24.65 7.21
CA ASP A 447 9.36 25.83 7.57
C ASP A 447 8.11 25.43 8.38
N ARG A 448 7.39 24.40 7.92
CA ARG A 448 6.23 23.81 8.63
C ARG A 448 6.63 23.32 10.03
N PHE A 449 7.74 22.59 10.13
CA PHE A 449 8.23 22.04 11.40
C PHE A 449 8.62 23.15 12.39
N ASN A 450 9.39 24.13 11.95
CA ASN A 450 9.84 25.24 12.80
C ASN A 450 8.66 26.07 13.33
N GLN A 451 7.61 26.28 12.52
CA GLN A 451 6.38 26.95 12.97
C GLN A 451 5.61 26.16 14.04
N TYR A 452 5.75 24.83 14.04
CA TYR A 452 5.08 23.97 15.02
C TYR A 452 5.81 23.92 16.37
N THR A 453 7.16 23.97 16.37
CA THR A 453 7.96 23.80 17.60
C THR A 453 7.51 24.74 18.73
N LYS A 454 7.21 24.16 19.90
CA LYS A 454 6.64 24.86 21.07
C LYS A 454 7.72 25.15 22.13
N ALA A 455 7.39 26.00 23.11
CA ALA A 455 8.29 26.35 24.20
C ALA A 455 8.71 25.16 25.10
N ASN A 456 7.82 24.18 25.30
CA ASN A 456 8.13 22.91 25.96
C ASN A 456 8.38 21.84 24.88
N SER A 457 9.64 21.65 24.52
CA SER A 457 10.08 20.84 23.38
C SER A 457 10.81 19.58 23.85
N ASP A 458 10.43 18.42 23.32
CA ASP A 458 11.21 17.18 23.37
C ASP A 458 11.36 16.66 21.94
N ARG A 459 12.45 17.08 21.28
CA ARG A 459 12.76 16.63 19.92
C ARG A 459 13.61 15.39 19.96
N ARG A 460 13.17 14.34 19.27
CA ARG A 460 13.90 13.07 19.16
C ARG A 460 14.12 12.68 17.71
N LEU A 461 15.27 12.09 17.44
CA LEU A 461 15.59 11.47 16.15
C LEU A 461 15.19 10.00 16.21
N LEU A 462 14.17 9.62 15.44
CA LEU A 462 13.50 8.31 15.55
C LEU A 462 13.35 7.64 14.19
N TRP A 463 13.29 6.31 14.20
CA TRP A 463 13.17 5.47 13.01
C TRP A 463 11.74 5.42 12.48
N HIS A 464 11.63 5.41 11.15
CA HIS A 464 10.43 5.00 10.42
C HIS A 464 10.84 4.07 9.28
N GLY A 465 10.10 3.00 9.06
CA GLY A 465 10.35 2.05 7.97
C GLY A 465 9.10 1.87 7.14
N SER A 466 9.28 1.70 5.83
CA SER A 466 8.21 1.45 4.87
C SER A 466 8.77 0.69 3.68
N ARG A 467 7.91 0.10 2.86
CA ARG A 467 8.33 -0.60 1.63
C ARG A 467 9.11 0.37 0.74
N ALA A 468 10.22 -0.06 0.14
CA ALA A 468 11.06 0.84 -0.66
C ALA A 468 10.29 1.51 -1.83
N THR A 469 9.27 0.83 -2.35
CA THR A 469 8.37 1.31 -3.40
C THR A 469 7.45 2.46 -2.96
N ASN A 470 7.22 2.63 -1.65
CA ASN A 470 6.45 3.73 -1.10
C ASN A 470 7.26 5.05 -1.04
N PHE A 471 8.59 4.99 -1.16
CA PHE A 471 9.44 6.17 -0.97
C PHE A 471 9.31 7.24 -2.06
N GLY A 472 8.79 6.90 -3.24
CA GLY A 472 8.46 7.92 -4.24
C GLY A 472 7.36 8.86 -3.74
N GLY A 473 6.33 8.30 -3.10
CA GLY A 473 5.28 9.05 -2.42
C GLY A 473 5.77 9.75 -1.16
N ILE A 474 6.49 9.05 -0.28
CA ILE A 474 6.97 9.62 0.99
C ILE A 474 7.97 10.77 0.76
N LEU A 475 8.88 10.66 -0.21
CA LEU A 475 9.85 11.72 -0.50
C LEU A 475 9.23 12.92 -1.23
N SER A 476 8.12 12.76 -1.95
CA SER A 476 7.42 13.86 -2.62
C SER A 476 6.33 14.51 -1.77
N GLN A 477 5.52 13.73 -1.04
CA GLN A 477 4.37 14.20 -0.26
C GLN A 477 4.55 14.21 1.26
N GLY A 478 5.47 13.39 1.79
CA GLY A 478 5.85 13.35 3.19
C GLY A 478 5.18 12.18 3.90
N LEU A 479 5.47 12.02 5.20
CA LEU A 479 4.71 11.08 6.01
C LEU A 479 3.29 11.60 6.21
N ARG A 480 2.29 10.73 6.04
CA ARG A 480 0.87 11.05 6.09
C ARG A 480 0.19 10.33 7.24
N ILE A 481 -0.79 10.99 7.84
CA ILE A 481 -1.71 10.35 8.77
C ILE A 481 -2.86 9.73 7.96
N ALA A 482 -3.32 8.56 8.40
CA ALA A 482 -4.48 7.92 7.79
C ALA A 482 -5.69 8.88 7.79
N PRO A 483 -6.48 8.93 6.70
CA PRO A 483 -7.57 9.90 6.58
C PRO A 483 -8.71 9.62 7.58
N PRO A 484 -9.65 10.58 7.81
CA PRO A 484 -10.76 10.42 8.75
C PRO A 484 -11.63 9.18 8.50
N GLU A 485 -11.71 8.73 7.25
CA GLU A 485 -12.49 7.57 6.82
C GLU A 485 -11.81 6.23 7.14
N ALA A 486 -10.50 6.22 7.40
CA ALA A 486 -9.81 5.00 7.82
C ALA A 486 -10.27 4.54 9.21
N PRO A 487 -10.27 3.23 9.52
CA PRO A 487 -10.39 2.77 10.91
C PRO A 487 -9.21 3.27 11.74
N ALA A 488 -9.47 3.62 13.01
CA ALA A 488 -8.40 3.82 14.00
C ALA A 488 -7.91 2.48 14.56
N SER A 489 -8.83 1.52 14.73
CA SER A 489 -8.47 0.16 15.16
C SER A 489 -7.66 -0.56 14.08
N GLY A 490 -6.70 -1.39 14.51
CA GLY A 490 -5.62 -1.90 13.66
C GLY A 490 -4.31 -1.10 13.78
N GLN A 491 -4.37 0.12 14.33
CA GLN A 491 -3.19 0.89 14.77
C GLN A 491 -3.22 1.02 16.29
N MET A 492 -2.17 0.59 17.00
CA MET A 492 -2.19 0.39 18.47
C MET A 492 -2.56 1.65 19.28
N PHE A 493 -2.27 2.84 18.76
CA PHE A 493 -2.43 4.13 19.43
C PHE A 493 -3.24 5.14 18.59
N GLY A 494 -4.19 4.63 17.79
CA GLY A 494 -5.01 5.42 16.90
C GLY A 494 -4.27 5.91 15.66
N LYS A 495 -4.86 6.88 14.95
CA LYS A 495 -4.31 7.39 13.68
C LYS A 495 -3.18 8.38 13.95
N GLY A 496 -1.98 8.07 13.50
CA GLY A 496 -0.83 8.96 13.60
C GLY A 496 0.34 8.45 12.78
N VAL A 497 1.46 9.16 12.83
CA VAL A 497 2.72 8.67 12.29
C VAL A 497 3.47 7.95 13.40
N TYR A 498 3.77 6.66 13.17
CA TYR A 498 4.44 5.78 14.11
C TYR A 498 5.94 5.79 13.88
N LEU A 499 6.68 6.07 14.95
CA LEU A 499 8.13 6.12 14.99
C LEU A 499 8.66 5.21 16.11
N ALA A 500 9.89 4.72 15.97
CA ALA A 500 10.52 3.85 16.96
C ALA A 500 11.93 4.34 17.31
N ASP A 501 12.38 4.09 18.54
CA ASP A 501 13.79 4.27 18.93
C ASP A 501 14.66 3.05 18.57
N MET A 502 14.02 1.91 18.27
CA MET A 502 14.64 0.65 17.85
C MET A 502 14.56 0.48 16.32
N SER A 503 15.72 0.38 15.67
CA SER A 503 15.81 0.24 14.20
C SER A 503 15.06 -0.98 13.67
N SER A 504 15.18 -2.11 14.36
CA SER A 504 14.62 -3.39 13.90
C SER A 504 13.11 -3.45 13.93
N LYS A 505 12.48 -2.61 14.76
CA LYS A 505 11.03 -2.48 14.79
C LYS A 505 10.53 -1.78 13.53
N SER A 506 11.17 -0.67 13.16
CA SER A 506 10.89 0.00 11.89
C SER A 506 11.28 -0.87 10.67
N ALA A 507 12.36 -1.64 10.76
CA ALA A 507 12.81 -2.49 9.65
C ALA A 507 11.79 -3.59 9.26
N ASN A 508 10.96 -4.07 10.18
CA ASN A 508 9.89 -5.04 9.88
C ASN A 508 8.89 -4.51 8.83
N TYR A 509 8.71 -3.20 8.75
CA TYR A 509 7.79 -2.56 7.80
C TYR A 509 8.40 -2.36 6.40
N CYS A 510 9.68 -2.70 6.21
CA CYS A 510 10.36 -2.49 4.94
C CYS A 510 10.06 -3.56 3.88
N CYS A 511 9.63 -4.76 4.30
CA CYS A 511 9.35 -5.91 3.43
C CYS A 511 10.45 -6.13 2.36
N SER A 512 11.72 -6.12 2.79
CA SER A 512 12.89 -6.11 1.90
C SER A 512 12.95 -7.29 0.92
N TYR A 513 12.25 -8.38 1.23
CA TYR A 513 12.11 -9.55 0.36
C TYR A 513 11.43 -9.21 -0.98
N ASN A 514 10.63 -8.15 -1.07
CA ASN A 514 10.02 -7.67 -2.33
C ASN A 514 10.95 -6.79 -3.18
N THR A 515 12.13 -6.47 -2.68
CA THR A 515 13.05 -5.47 -3.26
C THR A 515 14.49 -5.99 -3.28
N GLY A 516 14.65 -7.30 -3.50
CA GLY A 516 15.96 -7.94 -3.63
C GLY A 516 16.82 -7.87 -2.36
N GLY A 517 16.19 -7.79 -1.19
CA GLY A 517 16.84 -7.60 0.11
C GLY A 517 17.13 -6.14 0.46
N HIS A 518 16.83 -5.17 -0.41
CA HIS A 518 17.02 -3.76 -0.10
C HIS A 518 15.89 -3.21 0.77
N ALA A 519 16.23 -2.57 1.88
CA ALA A 519 15.31 -1.82 2.74
C ALA A 519 15.68 -0.34 2.78
N LEU A 520 14.66 0.50 2.99
CA LEU A 520 14.79 1.93 3.18
C LEU A 520 14.22 2.31 4.56
N LEU A 521 15.05 2.97 5.36
CA LEU A 521 14.71 3.43 6.72
C LEU A 521 14.93 4.93 6.81
N LEU A 522 13.94 5.64 7.35
CA LEU A 522 14.05 7.07 7.65
C LEU A 522 14.50 7.27 9.09
N LEU A 523 15.29 8.33 9.29
CA LEU A 523 15.38 9.00 10.57
C LEU A 523 14.63 10.33 10.49
N CYS A 524 13.65 10.46 11.37
CA CYS A 524 12.74 11.59 11.49
C CYS A 524 13.10 12.38 12.75
N GLU A 525 13.27 13.70 12.61
CA GLU A 525 13.21 14.61 13.75
C GLU A 525 11.74 14.82 14.10
N ALA A 526 11.36 14.36 15.29
CA ALA A 526 9.99 14.42 15.78
C ALA A 526 9.90 15.35 17.01
N GLU A 527 9.03 16.34 16.96
CA GLU A 527 8.62 17.15 18.11
C GLU A 527 7.53 16.41 18.89
N LEU A 528 7.92 15.84 20.03
CA LEU A 528 7.03 15.03 20.87
C LEU A 528 6.33 15.86 21.96
N GLY A 529 6.89 17.03 22.30
CA GLY A 529 6.47 17.85 23.42
C GLY A 529 6.81 17.25 24.79
N ASP A 530 6.68 18.07 25.83
CA ASP A 530 6.87 17.68 27.23
C ASP A 530 5.70 18.21 28.09
N PRO A 531 4.92 17.32 28.75
CA PRO A 531 5.07 15.85 28.82
C PRO A 531 4.56 15.11 27.57
N LEU A 532 5.02 13.85 27.41
CA LEU A 532 4.44 12.87 26.49
C LEU A 532 3.27 12.14 27.16
N TYR A 533 2.27 11.71 26.38
CA TYR A 533 1.20 10.86 26.88
C TYR A 533 1.64 9.39 26.96
N GLU A 534 1.92 8.90 28.15
CA GLU A 534 2.49 7.58 28.36
C GLU A 534 1.44 6.47 28.47
N LEU A 535 1.59 5.40 27.67
CA LEU A 535 0.70 4.24 27.68
C LEU A 535 1.50 2.93 27.74
N THR A 536 1.00 1.94 28.49
CA THR A 536 1.56 0.58 28.54
C THR A 536 0.71 -0.45 27.78
N ASN A 537 -0.49 -0.04 27.35
CA ASN A 537 -1.48 -0.83 26.62
C ASN A 537 -1.95 -0.05 25.39
N SER A 538 -2.48 -0.75 24.38
CA SER A 538 -3.09 -0.11 23.20
C SER A 538 -4.28 0.78 23.59
N SER A 539 -4.40 1.92 22.94
CA SER A 539 -5.58 2.80 23.02
C SER A 539 -5.88 3.37 21.63
N TYR A 540 -6.98 2.95 21.01
CA TYR A 540 -7.37 3.43 19.67
C TYR A 540 -7.77 4.91 19.66
N THR A 541 -7.97 5.51 20.84
CA THR A 541 -8.30 6.92 21.09
C THR A 541 -7.11 7.72 21.66
N ALA A 542 -5.89 7.15 21.66
CA ALA A 542 -4.72 7.75 22.31
C ALA A 542 -4.41 9.19 21.86
N GLY A 543 -4.67 9.54 20.59
CA GLY A 543 -4.46 10.92 20.13
C GLY A 543 -5.41 11.94 20.76
N GLU A 544 -6.68 11.58 20.92
CA GLU A 544 -7.68 12.41 21.60
C GLU A 544 -7.35 12.51 23.09
N GLU A 545 -6.96 11.40 23.69
CA GLU A 545 -6.54 11.32 25.10
C GLU A 545 -5.28 12.16 25.36
N ALA A 546 -4.27 12.07 24.49
CA ALA A 546 -3.05 12.86 24.59
C ALA A 546 -3.37 14.36 24.59
N MET A 547 -4.20 14.81 23.63
CA MET A 547 -4.63 16.20 23.55
C MET A 547 -5.41 16.65 24.79
N GLN A 548 -6.32 15.81 25.31
CA GLN A 548 -7.07 16.11 26.55
C GLN A 548 -6.16 16.21 27.78
N ASN A 549 -5.03 15.49 27.78
CA ASN A 549 -4.02 15.53 28.84
C ASN A 549 -2.91 16.58 28.57
N GLY A 550 -3.08 17.43 27.55
CA GLY A 550 -2.12 18.50 27.23
C GLY A 550 -0.81 18.04 26.59
N SER A 551 -0.74 16.78 26.13
CA SER A 551 0.42 16.22 25.42
C SER A 551 0.25 16.33 23.90
N LEU A 552 1.35 16.44 23.17
CA LEU A 552 1.34 16.51 21.68
C LEU A 552 1.45 15.14 21.02
N SER A 553 1.99 14.17 21.76
CA SER A 553 2.33 12.84 21.25
C SER A 553 2.06 11.78 22.30
N THR A 554 2.00 10.54 21.84
CA THR A 554 1.89 9.36 22.70
C THR A 554 3.21 8.61 22.71
N TRP A 555 3.60 8.12 23.88
CA TRP A 555 4.68 7.15 24.06
C TRP A 555 4.10 5.81 24.53
N GLY A 556 4.05 4.86 23.60
CA GLY A 556 3.83 3.46 23.92
C GLY A 556 5.09 2.87 24.56
N LYS A 557 5.04 2.57 25.85
CA LYS A 557 6.20 2.11 26.63
C LYS A 557 6.45 0.63 26.41
N GLY A 558 7.61 0.31 25.86
CA GLY A 558 8.08 -1.05 25.64
C GLY A 558 8.83 -1.64 26.82
N MET A 559 8.94 -2.97 26.84
CA MET A 559 9.74 -3.74 27.79
C MET A 559 11.25 -3.56 27.57
N ILE A 560 11.68 -3.37 26.32
CA ILE A 560 13.08 -3.14 25.95
C ILE A 560 13.21 -1.78 25.25
N ALA A 561 14.17 -0.97 25.69
CA ALA A 561 14.47 0.32 25.07
C ALA A 561 15.94 0.73 25.30
N PRO A 562 16.43 1.74 24.56
CA PRO A 562 17.69 2.40 24.90
C PRO A 562 17.58 3.12 26.25
N PRO A 563 18.43 2.79 27.25
CA PRO A 563 18.32 3.36 28.59
C PRO A 563 18.88 4.78 28.70
N VAL A 564 19.77 5.17 27.76
CA VAL A 564 20.48 6.45 27.78
C VAL A 564 20.26 7.16 26.45
N TRP A 565 20.05 8.47 26.53
CA TRP A 565 19.87 9.36 25.39
C TRP A 565 20.95 10.44 25.43
N LYS A 566 21.47 10.80 24.25
CA LYS A 566 22.45 11.87 24.05
C LYS A 566 21.94 12.89 23.05
N SER A 567 22.63 14.03 22.96
CA SER A 567 22.33 15.01 21.91
C SER A 567 22.76 14.48 20.54
N ALA A 568 21.85 14.53 19.57
CA ALA A 568 22.11 14.20 18.17
C ALA A 568 22.97 15.27 17.45
N GLY A 569 23.24 16.41 18.10
CA GLY A 569 24.21 17.39 17.59
C GLY A 569 25.64 16.84 17.42
N CYS A 570 25.95 15.69 18.04
CA CYS A 570 27.20 14.97 17.80
C CYS A 570 27.27 14.30 16.42
N VAL A 571 26.12 14.04 15.78
CA VAL A 571 26.04 13.48 14.41
C VAL A 571 26.19 14.58 13.38
N HIS A 572 25.41 15.66 13.52
CA HIS A 572 25.46 16.81 12.62
C HIS A 572 24.99 18.08 13.35
N PRO A 573 25.61 19.27 13.12
CA PRO A 573 25.25 20.51 13.84
C PRO A 573 23.78 20.92 13.73
N SER A 574 23.12 20.64 12.60
CA SER A 574 21.69 20.93 12.42
C SER A 574 20.75 20.03 13.23
N LEU A 575 21.27 19.09 14.03
CA LEU A 575 20.51 18.31 15.01
C LEU A 575 20.70 18.84 16.44
N ALA A 576 21.26 20.04 16.61
CA ALA A 576 21.39 20.66 17.93
C ALA A 576 20.02 20.77 18.63
N GLY A 577 19.98 20.29 19.88
CA GLY A 577 18.74 20.22 20.67
C GLY A 577 17.85 19.02 20.38
N VAL A 578 18.20 18.15 19.42
CA VAL A 578 17.53 16.87 19.18
C VAL A 578 18.22 15.78 20.01
N ARG A 579 17.44 14.84 20.55
CA ARG A 579 17.93 13.68 21.30
C ARG A 579 17.97 12.43 20.41
N MET A 580 18.93 11.56 20.64
CA MET A 580 18.99 10.22 20.05
C MET A 580 19.50 9.22 21.10
N PRO A 581 19.24 7.92 20.94
CA PRO A 581 19.83 6.87 21.77
C PRO A 581 21.36 6.94 21.83
N ASP A 582 21.92 6.77 23.03
CA ASP A 582 23.37 6.60 23.18
C ASP A 582 23.76 5.13 23.02
N THR A 583 24.22 4.81 21.81
CA THR A 583 24.64 3.48 21.38
C THR A 583 25.85 2.91 22.11
N ALA A 584 26.56 3.70 22.94
CA ALA A 584 27.59 3.19 23.83
C ALA A 584 27.02 2.29 24.95
N THR A 585 25.72 2.40 25.23
CA THR A 585 25.01 1.54 26.18
C THR A 585 24.03 0.65 25.44
N ALA A 586 24.12 -0.66 25.65
CA ALA A 586 23.20 -1.61 25.05
C ALA A 586 21.75 -1.36 25.49
N VAL A 587 20.80 -1.71 24.63
CA VAL A 587 19.38 -1.69 24.95
C VAL A 587 19.10 -2.63 26.13
N ALA A 588 18.17 -2.26 26.99
CA ALA A 588 17.94 -2.94 28.25
C ALA A 588 16.46 -3.00 28.61
N ASN A 589 16.13 -3.81 29.61
CA ASN A 589 14.79 -3.86 30.17
C ASN A 589 14.45 -2.52 30.82
N THR A 590 13.29 -1.96 30.48
CA THR A 590 12.80 -0.67 30.99
C THR A 590 12.24 -0.78 32.40
N ASN A 591 11.93 -2.00 32.87
CA ASN A 591 11.23 -2.32 34.11
C ASN A 591 9.89 -1.59 34.26
N VAL A 592 9.26 -1.21 33.15
CA VAL A 592 7.94 -0.59 33.15
C VAL A 592 6.90 -1.64 33.54
N PRO A 593 6.16 -1.47 34.66
CA PRO A 593 5.16 -2.44 35.07
C PRO A 593 4.04 -2.57 34.04
N ASN A 594 3.65 -3.80 33.73
CA ASN A 594 2.53 -4.11 32.81
C ASN A 594 2.71 -3.53 31.40
N ALA A 595 3.96 -3.38 30.92
CA ALA A 595 4.23 -3.05 29.52
C ALA A 595 3.89 -4.24 28.62
N ASN A 596 2.91 -4.06 27.74
CA ASN A 596 2.51 -5.07 26.76
C ASN A 596 3.26 -4.96 25.43
N LEU A 597 4.05 -3.90 25.24
CA LEU A 597 4.85 -3.72 24.03
C LEU A 597 6.25 -4.27 24.26
N MET A 598 6.81 -4.99 23.28
CA MET A 598 8.20 -5.42 23.36
C MET A 598 9.18 -4.24 23.27
N TYR A 599 8.91 -3.28 22.39
CA TYR A 599 9.74 -2.08 22.17
C TYR A 599 8.88 -0.82 22.12
N ASN A 600 9.48 0.33 22.42
CA ASN A 600 8.78 1.61 22.42
C ASN A 600 8.15 1.96 21.06
N GLU A 601 7.10 2.78 21.11
CA GLU A 601 6.55 3.52 19.97
C GLU A 601 6.31 4.97 20.35
N TYR A 602 6.54 5.87 19.40
CA TYR A 602 6.26 7.29 19.52
C TYR A 602 5.31 7.69 18.39
N ILE A 603 4.18 8.28 18.76
CA ILE A 603 3.10 8.56 17.81
C ILE A 603 2.86 10.06 17.76
N CYS A 604 3.05 10.61 16.56
CA CYS A 604 2.74 12.01 16.25
C CYS A 604 1.37 12.10 15.61
N TYR A 605 0.54 13.03 16.09
CA TYR A 605 -0.85 13.22 15.63
C TYR A 605 -1.02 14.41 14.68
N ASP A 606 0.07 15.13 14.40
CA ASP A 606 0.16 16.17 13.38
C ASP A 606 1.42 15.96 12.53
N ILE A 607 1.29 16.01 11.21
CA ILE A 607 2.43 15.88 10.28
C ILE A 607 3.44 17.02 10.44
N ALA A 608 3.02 18.18 10.96
CA ALA A 608 3.90 19.30 11.27
C ALA A 608 4.88 19.00 12.42
N GLN A 609 4.61 17.98 13.23
CA GLN A 609 5.55 17.49 14.27
C GLN A 609 6.78 16.80 13.69
N ILE A 610 6.83 16.51 12.39
CA ILE A 610 7.85 15.66 11.81
C ILE A 610 8.58 16.36 10.66
N ARG A 611 9.90 16.23 10.70
CA ARG A 611 10.81 16.57 9.61
C ARG A 611 11.72 15.38 9.30
N LEU A 612 11.83 15.01 8.03
CA LEU A 612 12.73 13.95 7.59
C LEU A 612 14.16 14.48 7.58
N ARG A 613 15.11 13.68 8.06
CA ARG A 613 16.51 14.10 8.22
C ARG A 613 17.48 13.22 7.45
N TYR A 614 17.30 11.91 7.55
CA TYR A 614 18.14 10.94 6.86
C TYR A 614 17.32 9.84 6.24
N LEU A 615 17.81 9.33 5.10
CA LEU A 615 17.36 8.10 4.48
C LEU A 615 18.52 7.12 4.44
N LEU A 616 18.34 5.94 5.02
CA LEU A 616 19.32 4.87 5.02
C LEU A 616 18.86 3.80 4.04
N ARG A 617 19.74 3.41 3.12
CA ARG A 617 19.59 2.25 2.26
C ARG A 617 20.44 1.13 2.81
N VAL A 618 19.80 0.02 3.14
CA VAL A 618 20.44 -1.14 3.74
C VAL A 618 20.08 -2.41 2.98
N LYS A 619 20.93 -3.42 3.07
CA LYS A 619 20.60 -4.78 2.65
C LYS A 619 20.39 -5.66 3.87
N MET A 620 19.30 -6.43 3.86
CA MET A 620 18.82 -7.26 4.97
C MET A 620 18.99 -8.75 4.72
#